data_AF-A0A4Q2R9V9-F1
#
_entry.id   AF-A0A4Q2R9V9-F1
#
_cell.length_a   1.000
_cell.length_b   1.000
_cell.length_c   1.000
_cell.angle_alpha   90.00
_cell.angle_beta   90.00
_cell.angle_gamma   90.00
#
_symmetry.space_group_name_H-M   'P 1'
#
loop_
_entity.id
_entity.type
_entity.pdbx_description
1 polymer ?
#
loop_
_entity_poly.entity_id
_entity_poly.type
_entity_poly.pdbx_seq_one_letter_code
_entity_poly.pdbx_strand_id
1 'polypeptide(L)'
;EDGVTFRYKDYRRDGDARHRTMTLSTDEFIRRFLVHVLPRGFHRIRHYGLLATGRCKANIARARELLAVPVPPEATKPASSAERRPPCPCCGGRMLVIESFEGNVRARAPPSHRWRAG
;
A
#
# COMPACT_ATOMS: atom_id res chain seq x y z
N GLU A 1 31.73 -8.97 18.76
CA GLU A 1 30.60 -8.51 19.57
C GLU A 1 29.36 -9.28 19.14
N ASP A 2 28.79 -10.03 20.08
CA ASP A 2 27.84 -11.12 19.81
C ASP A 2 26.39 -10.62 19.79
N GLY A 3 25.99 -10.00 18.68
CA GLY A 3 24.59 -9.80 18.30
C GLY A 3 23.76 -8.84 19.15
N VAL A 4 22.57 -8.53 18.65
CA VAL A 4 21.59 -7.63 19.26
C VAL A 4 20.40 -8.46 19.74
N THR A 5 20.12 -8.42 21.04
CA THR A 5 18.97 -9.12 21.65
C THR A 5 17.84 -8.14 21.93
N PHE A 6 16.64 -8.42 21.40
CA PHE A 6 15.48 -7.55 21.56
C PHE A 6 14.17 -8.32 21.74
N ARG A 7 13.20 -7.67 22.41
CA ARG A 7 11.85 -8.20 22.62
C ARG A 7 10.92 -7.71 21.52
N TYR A 8 10.13 -8.62 20.94
CA TYR A 8 9.18 -8.33 19.88
C TYR A 8 7.81 -8.98 20.15
N LYS A 9 6.79 -8.51 19.43
CA LYS A 9 5.44 -9.09 19.44
C LYS A 9 5.28 -10.04 18.25
N ASP A 10 5.09 -11.32 18.53
CA ASP A 10 4.68 -12.31 17.55
C ASP A 10 3.16 -12.30 17.42
N TYR A 11 2.67 -11.61 16.39
CA TYR A 11 1.23 -11.49 16.11
C TYR A 11 0.58 -12.81 15.67
N ARG A 12 1.33 -13.89 15.47
CA ARG A 12 0.77 -15.23 15.20
C ARG A 12 0.32 -15.95 16.48
N ARG A 13 0.66 -15.43 17.66
CA ARG A 13 0.40 -16.06 18.95
C ARG A 13 -0.43 -15.14 19.83
N ASP A 14 -1.36 -15.72 20.57
CA ASP A 14 -2.26 -14.98 21.44
C ASP A 14 -1.76 -14.90 22.89
N GLY A 15 -2.36 -13.99 23.66
CA GLY A 15 -2.13 -13.87 25.10
C GLY A 15 -0.71 -13.46 25.47
N ASP A 16 -0.21 -13.95 26.61
CA ASP A 16 1.12 -13.60 27.11
C ASP A 16 2.25 -14.20 26.27
N ALA A 17 1.93 -15.26 25.52
CA ALA A 17 2.84 -15.95 24.61
C ALA A 17 3.20 -15.11 23.36
N ARG A 18 2.58 -13.94 23.18
CA ARG A 18 2.85 -12.98 22.10
C ARG A 18 4.18 -12.24 22.25
N HIS A 19 4.71 -12.11 23.47
CA HIS A 19 5.98 -11.42 23.69
C HIS A 19 7.13 -12.42 23.66
N ARG A 20 8.08 -12.22 22.73
CA ARG A 20 9.23 -13.10 22.53
C ARG A 20 10.51 -12.29 22.47
N THR A 21 11.63 -12.95 22.75
CA THR A 21 12.97 -12.37 22.62
C THR A 21 13.70 -13.08 21.49
N MET A 22 14.43 -12.34 20.66
CA MET A 22 15.34 -12.92 19.67
C MET A 22 16.68 -12.19 19.68
N THR A 23 17.73 -12.89 19.25
CA THR A 23 19.07 -12.35 19.04
C THR A 23 19.41 -12.46 17.56
N LEU A 24 19.83 -11.35 16.96
CA LEU A 24 20.28 -11.29 15.56
C LEU A 24 21.72 -10.81 15.51
N SER A 25 22.42 -11.06 14.40
CA SER A 25 23.68 -10.37 14.15
C SER A 25 23.45 -8.86 13.99
N THR A 26 24.48 -8.06 14.24
CA THR A 26 24.38 -6.60 14.19
C THR A 26 23.97 -6.09 12.81
N ASP A 27 24.53 -6.68 11.75
CA ASP A 27 24.21 -6.34 10.36
C ASP A 27 22.75 -6.70 10.00
N GLU A 28 22.26 -7.85 10.46
CA GLU A 28 20.89 -8.27 10.20
C GLU A 28 19.89 -7.39 10.94
N PHE A 29 20.21 -7.02 12.19
CA PHE A 29 19.40 -6.08 12.97
C PHE A 29 19.28 -4.72 12.25
N ILE A 30 20.41 -4.14 11.83
CA ILE A 30 20.42 -2.85 11.12
C ILE A 30 19.60 -2.94 9.83
N ARG A 31 19.80 -4.00 9.02
CA ARG A 31 19.05 -4.19 7.78
C ARG A 31 17.54 -4.23 8.02
N ARG A 32 17.06 -5.01 9.00
CA ARG A 32 15.63 -5.11 9.33
C ARG A 32 15.08 -3.81 9.91
N PHE A 33 15.84 -3.13 10.75
CA PHE A 33 15.44 -1.86 11.36
C PHE A 33 15.23 -0.76 10.31
N LEU A 34 16.16 -0.64 9.35
CA LEU A 34 16.09 0.40 8.32
C LEU A 34 14.90 0.22 7.36
N VAL A 35 14.40 -1.01 7.14
CA VAL A 35 13.17 -1.24 6.37
C VAL A 35 11.94 -0.56 6.99
N HIS A 36 11.96 -0.30 8.31
CA HIS A 36 10.88 0.39 9.01
C HIS A 36 11.02 1.91 9.02
N VAL A 37 12.18 2.45 8.65
CA VAL A 37 12.43 3.89 8.60
C VAL A 37 12.08 4.39 7.20
N LEU A 38 11.08 5.26 7.12
CA LEU A 38 10.71 5.88 5.85
C LEU A 38 11.79 6.92 5.45
N PRO A 39 12.21 6.96 4.18
CA PRO A 39 13.14 7.99 3.72
C PRO A 39 12.58 9.40 3.94
N ARG A 40 13.47 10.39 4.05
CA ARG A 40 13.05 11.80 4.23
C ARG A 40 12.09 12.22 3.12
N GLY A 41 11.02 12.92 3.51
CA GLY A 41 9.97 13.39 2.59
C GLY A 41 8.83 12.39 2.38
N PHE A 42 8.96 11.14 2.83
CA PHE A 42 7.87 10.17 2.78
C PHE A 42 7.07 10.20 4.08
N HIS A 43 5.76 10.04 3.98
CA HIS A 43 4.85 9.86 5.11
C HIS A 43 4.15 8.51 5.01
N ARG A 44 4.03 7.80 6.13
CA ARG A 44 3.30 6.53 6.17
C ARG A 44 1.80 6.81 6.15
N ILE A 45 1.14 6.51 5.04
CA ILE A 45 -0.32 6.54 4.97
C ILE A 45 -0.87 5.37 5.78
N ARG A 46 -1.76 5.67 6.71
CA ARG A 46 -2.51 4.66 7.47
C ARG A 46 -3.94 4.68 6.97
N HIS A 47 -4.38 3.59 6.36
CA HIS A 47 -5.77 3.44 5.93
C HIS A 47 -6.65 3.13 7.14
N TYR A 48 -7.54 4.06 7.47
CA TYR A 48 -8.54 3.92 8.54
C TYR A 48 -9.95 4.01 7.98
N GLY A 49 -10.92 3.57 8.78
CA GLY A 49 -12.34 3.69 8.46
C GLY A 49 -12.92 2.46 7.77
N LEU A 50 -14.12 2.63 7.22
CA LEU A 50 -14.97 1.55 6.71
C LEU A 50 -14.24 0.66 5.69
N LEU A 51 -13.40 1.26 4.84
CA LEU A 51 -12.72 0.60 3.72
C LEU A 51 -11.28 0.14 4.03
N ALA A 52 -10.86 0.11 5.30
CA ALA A 52 -9.51 -0.33 5.66
C ALA A 52 -9.31 -1.83 5.34
N THR A 53 -8.20 -2.15 4.65
CA THR A 53 -7.96 -3.39 3.89
C THR A 53 -8.19 -4.70 4.67
N GLY A 54 -8.03 -4.69 6.00
CA GLY A 54 -8.25 -5.87 6.85
C GLY A 54 -9.72 -6.17 7.22
N ARG A 55 -10.58 -5.15 7.25
CA ARG A 55 -12.02 -5.30 7.61
C ARG A 55 -12.97 -4.80 6.53
N CYS A 56 -12.43 -4.22 5.46
CA CYS A 56 -13.17 -3.62 4.36
C CYS A 56 -14.29 -4.54 3.83
N LYS A 57 -13.97 -5.80 3.51
CA LYS A 57 -14.96 -6.76 3.01
C LYS A 57 -16.11 -7.00 4.01
N ALA A 58 -15.78 -7.27 5.27
CA ALA A 58 -16.78 -7.52 6.31
C ALA A 58 -17.62 -6.27 6.59
N ASN A 59 -16.99 -5.10 6.64
CA ASN A 59 -17.64 -3.82 6.86
C ASN A 59 -18.61 -3.45 5.71
N ILE A 60 -18.21 -3.68 4.45
CA ILE A 60 -19.08 -3.46 3.29
C ILE A 60 -20.26 -4.42 3.31
N ALA A 61 -20.02 -5.70 3.59
CA ALA A 61 -21.10 -6.68 3.71
C ALA A 61 -22.11 -6.26 4.77
N ARG A 62 -21.63 -5.88 5.96
CA ARG A 62 -22.47 -5.39 7.05
C ARG A 62 -23.24 -4.12 6.69
N ALA A 63 -22.61 -3.18 5.98
CA ALA A 63 -23.29 -1.97 5.51
C ALA A 63 -24.42 -2.29 4.52
N ARG A 64 -24.23 -3.26 3.62
CA ARG A 64 -25.27 -3.70 2.68
C ARG A 64 -26.47 -4.33 3.39
N GLU A 65 -26.23 -5.17 4.39
CA GLU A 65 -27.29 -5.74 5.23
C GLU A 65 -28.11 -4.65 5.91
N LEU A 66 -27.46 -3.68 6.54
CA LEU A 66 -28.13 -2.58 7.24
C LEU A 66 -28.92 -1.67 6.31
N LEU A 67 -28.45 -1.51 5.07
CA LEU A 67 -29.12 -0.69 4.06
C LEU A 67 -30.16 -1.49 3.25
N ALA A 68 -30.35 -2.79 3.53
CA ALA A 68 -31.21 -3.70 2.77
C ALA A 68 -30.89 -3.70 1.25
N VAL A 69 -29.61 -3.54 0.88
CA VAL A 69 -29.17 -3.50 -0.51
C VAL A 69 -28.74 -4.90 -0.97
N PRO A 70 -29.26 -5.39 -2.12
CA PRO A 70 -28.86 -6.69 -2.64
C PRO A 70 -27.36 -6.75 -2.97
N VAL A 71 -26.74 -7.90 -2.77
CA VAL A 71 -25.33 -8.13 -3.10
C VAL A 71 -25.17 -8.06 -4.63
N PRO A 72 -24.31 -7.19 -5.17
CA PRO A 72 -24.05 -7.16 -6.60
C PRO A 72 -23.48 -8.50 -7.08
N PRO A 73 -23.83 -8.96 -8.30
CA PRO A 73 -23.18 -10.11 -8.91
C PRO A 73 -21.67 -9.86 -9.00
N GLU A 74 -20.86 -10.91 -8.81
CA GLU A 74 -19.41 -10.78 -8.92
C GLU A 74 -19.05 -10.24 -10.31
N ALA A 75 -18.44 -9.04 -10.33
CA ALA A 75 -17.99 -8.44 -11.57
C ALA A 75 -16.88 -9.31 -12.16
N THR A 76 -17.16 -9.94 -13.28
CA THR A 76 -16.14 -10.61 -14.10
C THR A 76 -15.08 -9.57 -14.46
N LYS A 77 -13.83 -9.80 -14.03
CA LYS A 77 -12.71 -8.92 -14.38
C LYS A 77 -12.71 -8.75 -15.90
N PRO A 78 -12.73 -7.51 -16.44
CA PRO A 78 -12.59 -7.34 -17.87
C PRO A 78 -11.26 -7.97 -18.31
N ALA A 79 -11.32 -8.84 -19.32
CA ALA A 79 -10.13 -9.34 -19.99
C ALA A 79 -9.25 -8.13 -20.35
N SER A 80 -7.97 -8.22 -20.01
CA SER A 80 -7.00 -7.14 -20.17
C SER A 80 -7.09 -6.54 -21.57
N SER A 81 -7.59 -5.30 -21.64
CA SER A 81 -7.58 -4.54 -22.88
C SER A 81 -6.14 -4.43 -23.34
N ALA A 82 -5.86 -4.90 -24.56
CA ALA A 82 -4.55 -4.92 -25.18
C ALA A 82 -3.76 -3.63 -24.88
N GLU A 83 -2.60 -3.84 -24.29
CA GLU A 83 -1.69 -2.86 -23.72
C GLU A 83 -1.23 -1.84 -24.79
N ARG A 84 -1.86 -0.67 -24.83
CA ARG A 84 -1.39 0.45 -25.66
C ARG A 84 -0.11 1.00 -25.04
N ARG A 85 1.04 0.54 -25.52
CA ARG A 85 2.35 1.03 -25.08
C ARG A 85 2.64 2.39 -25.72
N PRO A 86 2.91 3.44 -24.93
CA PRO A 86 3.22 4.76 -25.49
C PRO A 86 4.59 4.74 -26.21
N PRO A 87 4.75 5.50 -27.31
CA PRO A 87 6.05 5.70 -27.94
C PRO A 87 6.91 6.66 -27.10
N CYS A 88 8.24 6.50 -27.17
CA CYS A 88 9.19 7.39 -26.51
C CYS A 88 9.07 8.82 -27.08
N PRO A 89 8.89 9.86 -26.25
CA PRO A 89 8.75 11.25 -26.72
C PRO A 89 10.05 11.81 -27.33
N CYS A 90 11.21 11.19 -27.07
CA CYS A 90 12.49 11.66 -27.59
C CYS A 90 12.86 11.03 -28.94
N CYS A 91 12.42 9.80 -29.22
CA CYS A 91 12.88 9.04 -30.40
C CYS A 91 11.82 8.16 -31.08
N GLY A 92 10.58 8.14 -30.58
CA GLY A 92 9.50 7.32 -31.13
C GLY A 92 9.63 5.80 -30.88
N GLY A 93 10.68 5.36 -30.19
CA GLY A 93 10.91 3.94 -29.87
C GLY A 93 9.83 3.32 -28.98
N ARG A 94 9.69 1.99 -29.02
CA ARG A 94 8.73 1.24 -28.20
C ARG A 94 9.16 1.20 -26.74
N MET A 95 8.32 1.70 -25.83
CA MET A 95 8.55 1.57 -24.38
C MET A 95 7.95 0.28 -23.82
N LEU A 96 8.62 -0.32 -22.83
CA LEU A 96 8.14 -1.50 -22.09
C LEU A 96 7.68 -1.05 -20.71
N VAL A 97 6.47 -1.45 -20.31
CA VAL A 97 5.98 -1.24 -18.95
C VAL A 97 6.53 -2.37 -18.08
N ILE A 98 7.44 -2.06 -17.16
CA ILE A 98 8.06 -3.05 -16.27
C ILE A 98 7.14 -3.33 -15.07
N GLU A 99 6.42 -2.32 -14.61
CA GLU A 99 5.45 -2.43 -13.53
C GLU A 99 4.40 -1.32 -13.66
N SER A 100 3.13 -1.66 -13.49
CA SER A 100 2.02 -0.71 -13.39
C SER A 100 1.48 -0.76 -11.98
N PHE A 101 1.63 0.34 -11.24
CA PHE A 101 1.01 0.49 -9.95
C PHE A 101 -0.46 0.86 -10.16
N GLU A 102 -1.39 0.08 -9.59
CA GLU A 102 -2.84 0.35 -9.65
C GLU A 102 -3.15 1.66 -8.90
N GLY A 103 -3.01 2.79 -9.60
CA GLY A 103 -3.37 4.10 -9.10
C GLY A 103 -4.87 4.32 -9.20
N ASN A 104 -5.63 3.86 -8.21
CA ASN A 104 -7.02 4.30 -8.02
C ASN A 104 -7.08 5.72 -7.42
N VAL A 105 -6.28 6.63 -7.94
CA VAL A 105 -6.25 8.02 -7.54
C VAL A 105 -6.36 8.82 -8.82
N ARG A 106 -7.54 9.42 -9.05
CA ARG A 106 -7.64 10.58 -9.94
C ARG A 106 -6.53 11.53 -9.49
N ALA A 107 -5.47 11.66 -10.29
CA ALA A 107 -4.46 12.68 -10.06
C ALA A 107 -5.23 13.99 -9.91
N ARG A 108 -5.16 14.62 -8.72
CA ARG A 108 -5.70 15.98 -8.59
C ARG A 108 -4.97 16.80 -9.63
N ALA A 109 -5.73 17.41 -10.54
CA ALA A 109 -5.15 18.39 -11.45
C ALA A 109 -4.35 19.40 -10.61
N PRO A 110 -3.15 19.80 -11.05
CA PRO A 110 -2.40 20.84 -10.35
C PRO A 110 -3.31 22.06 -10.16
N PRO A 111 -3.30 22.70 -8.98
CA PRO A 111 -4.10 23.89 -8.74
C PRO A 111 -3.79 24.94 -9.82
N SER A 112 -4.83 25.58 -10.34
CA SER A 112 -4.71 26.66 -11.32
C SER A 112 -4.09 27.89 -10.68
N HIS A 113 -2.79 27.88 -10.45
CA HIS A 113 -2.07 29.06 -10.02
C HIS A 113 -1.96 30.04 -11.19
N ARG A 114 -2.82 31.05 -11.17
CA ARG A 114 -2.55 32.34 -11.81
C ARG A 114 -2.00 33.29 -10.75
N TRP A 115 -0.72 33.11 -10.39
CA TRP A 115 -0.01 34.16 -9.65
C TRP A 115 0.21 35.32 -10.61
N ARG A 116 -0.55 36.40 -10.44
CA ARG A 116 -0.19 37.73 -10.95
C ARG A 116 0.79 38.32 -9.94
N ALA A 117 2.04 38.50 -10.34
CA ALA A 117 2.93 39.43 -9.67
C ALA A 117 2.41 40.85 -9.97
N GLY A 118 2.10 41.60 -8.92
CA GLY A 118 1.99 43.05 -8.91
C GLY A 118 3.02 43.57 -7.92
#